data_AF-A0A6I2ZNR0-F1
#
_entry.id   AF-A0A6I2ZNR0-F1
#
_cell.length_a   1.000
_cell.length_b   1.000
_cell.length_c   1.000
_cell.angle_alpha   90.00
_cell.angle_beta   90.00
_cell.angle_gamma   90.00
#
_symmetry.space_group_name_H-M   'P 1'
#
loop_
_entity.id
_entity.type
_entity.pdbx_description
1 polymer ?
#
loop_
_entity_poly.entity_id
_entity_poly.type
_entity_poly.pdbx_seq_one_letter_code
_entity_poly.pdbx_strand_id
1 'polypeptide(L)'
;RYWAASGRPGTDTAFDVQQMKVGRRLAIKILNASKFAISLGATENPSAITHPLDRALLAQLATVVERATTAFDNYDYSRALEVTETFFWAFCDDYVEMVKDRAYGGQGPEGAASAHATLAATLSVLLRLFAPTLPFVTEEAWSWWQTGSIHRSPWPDASSVTELAADGNIALNETTAVLLSTIRRAKSDAQVSMRADVESAIITAPAAQLELVRQVEGDLRAVGRIANVSYVEGDSVSAEVVLGEQPA
;
A
#
# COMPACT_ATOMS: atom_id res chain seq x y z
N ARG A 1 -4.02 20.48 12.72
CA ARG A 1 -3.12 20.69 11.55
C ARG A 1 -3.72 20.06 10.30
N TYR A 2 -4.09 18.77 10.29
CA TYR A 2 -4.80 18.13 9.17
C TYR A 2 -5.88 19.00 8.49
N TRP A 3 -6.91 19.44 9.23
CA TRP A 3 -8.00 20.27 8.66
C TRP A 3 -7.51 21.56 7.98
N ALA A 4 -6.50 22.22 8.55
CA ALA A 4 -5.94 23.43 7.94
C ALA A 4 -5.15 23.08 6.67
N ALA A 5 -4.40 21.97 6.69
CA ALA A 5 -3.63 21.48 5.54
C ALA A 5 -4.52 20.89 4.43
N SER A 6 -5.73 20.42 4.73
CA SER A 6 -6.69 19.96 3.72
C SER A 6 -7.39 21.10 2.98
N GLY A 7 -7.33 22.33 3.50
CA GLY A 7 -7.88 23.51 2.85
C GLY A 7 -7.00 23.98 1.69
N ARG A 8 -7.57 24.09 0.48
CA ARG A 8 -6.83 24.53 -0.71
C ARG A 8 -6.42 26.01 -0.56
N PRO A 9 -5.16 26.36 -0.84
CA PRO A 9 -4.73 27.75 -0.87
C PRO A 9 -5.60 28.60 -1.79
N GLY A 10 -5.95 29.81 -1.34
CA GLY A 10 -6.78 30.74 -2.13
C GLY A 10 -8.28 30.39 -2.15
N THR A 11 -8.73 29.42 -1.36
CA THR A 11 -10.15 29.06 -1.23
C THR A 11 -10.62 29.19 0.22
N ASP A 12 -11.86 29.67 0.40
CA ASP A 12 -12.48 29.72 1.72
C ASP A 12 -12.69 28.29 2.23
N THR A 13 -12.07 27.98 3.37
CA THR A 13 -12.21 26.68 4.03
C THR A 13 -13.08 26.84 5.27
N ALA A 14 -14.32 26.35 5.20
CA ALA A 14 -15.22 26.36 6.34
C ALA A 14 -14.75 25.42 7.45
N PHE A 15 -15.00 25.81 8.70
CA PHE A 15 -14.79 24.93 9.84
C PHE A 15 -15.73 23.72 9.74
N ASP A 16 -15.16 22.52 9.75
CA ASP A 16 -15.91 21.27 9.67
C ASP A 16 -15.36 20.22 10.64
N VAL A 17 -16.18 19.87 11.64
CA VAL A 17 -15.87 18.83 12.63
C VAL A 17 -15.72 17.45 11.98
N GLN A 18 -16.38 17.18 10.86
CA GLN A 18 -16.21 15.91 10.14
C GLN A 18 -14.80 15.77 9.58
N GLN A 19 -14.19 16.85 9.07
CA GLN A 19 -12.79 16.83 8.64
C GLN A 19 -11.82 16.57 9.78
N MET A 20 -12.12 17.05 11.00
CA MET A 20 -11.31 16.72 12.18
C MET A 20 -11.37 15.22 12.51
N LYS A 21 -12.53 14.56 12.30
CA LYS A 21 -12.66 13.11 12.46
C LYS A 21 -11.87 12.35 11.39
N VAL A 22 -11.84 12.84 10.15
CA VAL A 22 -11.00 12.26 9.08
C VAL A 22 -9.53 12.30 9.50
N GLY A 23 -9.02 13.47 9.89
CA GLY A 23 -7.63 13.61 10.34
C GLY A 23 -7.29 12.74 11.55
N ARG A 24 -8.23 12.58 12.50
CA ARG A 24 -8.06 11.65 13.64
C ARG A 24 -7.94 10.19 13.16
N ARG A 25 -8.78 9.76 12.21
CA ARG A 25 -8.71 8.40 11.65
C ARG A 25 -7.38 8.16 10.93
N LEU A 26 -6.94 9.13 10.14
CA LEU A 26 -5.64 9.05 9.46
C LEU A 26 -4.49 8.92 10.48
N ALA A 27 -4.46 9.75 11.51
CA ALA A 27 -3.43 9.66 12.56
C ALA A 27 -3.42 8.28 13.26
N ILE A 28 -4.59 7.74 13.62
CA ILE A 28 -4.71 6.40 14.21
C ILE A 28 -4.22 5.32 13.24
N LYS A 29 -4.59 5.43 11.95
CA LYS A 29 -4.16 4.46 10.93
C LYS A 29 -2.65 4.51 10.70
N ILE A 30 -2.01 5.68 10.72
CA ILE A 30 -0.54 5.82 10.68
C ILE A 30 0.10 5.03 11.83
N LEU A 31 -0.30 5.27 13.07
CA LEU A 31 0.23 4.54 14.23
C LEU A 31 0.04 3.03 14.11
N ASN A 32 -1.15 2.58 13.66
CA ASN A 32 -1.43 1.16 13.51
C ASN A 32 -0.61 0.53 12.40
N ALA A 33 -0.49 1.18 11.24
CA ALA A 33 0.32 0.71 10.13
C ALA A 33 1.81 0.64 10.49
N SER A 34 2.32 1.65 11.20
CA SER A 34 3.70 1.67 11.70
C SER A 34 3.96 0.55 12.70
N LYS A 35 3.10 0.37 13.72
CA LYS A 35 3.21 -0.76 14.66
C LYS A 35 3.18 -2.10 13.94
N PHE A 36 2.26 -2.24 12.99
CA PHE A 36 2.10 -3.47 12.23
C PHE A 36 3.36 -3.80 11.42
N ALA A 37 3.87 -2.86 10.62
CA ALA A 37 5.09 -3.04 9.83
C ALA A 37 6.29 -3.41 10.72
N ILE A 38 6.50 -2.68 11.82
CA ILE A 38 7.56 -2.99 12.78
C ILE A 38 7.38 -4.39 13.39
N SER A 39 6.16 -4.77 13.76
CA SER A 39 5.86 -6.08 14.35
C SER A 39 6.04 -7.25 13.37
N LEU A 40 5.89 -7.02 12.06
CA LEU A 40 6.19 -8.02 11.04
C LEU A 40 7.69 -8.26 10.89
N GLY A 41 8.55 -7.34 11.36
CA GLY A 41 10.00 -7.42 11.17
C GLY A 41 10.51 -6.48 10.09
N ALA A 42 9.78 -5.40 9.77
CA ALA A 42 10.28 -4.35 8.89
C ALA A 42 11.68 -3.90 9.33
N THR A 43 12.64 -4.04 8.41
CA THR A 43 14.06 -3.77 8.66
C THR A 43 14.67 -3.11 7.44
N GLU A 44 15.56 -2.14 7.64
CA GLU A 44 16.21 -1.46 6.53
C GLU A 44 17.25 -2.40 5.89
N ASN A 45 16.89 -2.98 4.74
CA ASN A 45 17.80 -3.80 3.95
C ASN A 45 17.49 -3.68 2.44
N PRO A 46 17.90 -2.57 1.79
CA PRO A 46 17.61 -2.31 0.38
C PRO A 46 17.89 -3.48 -0.59
N SER A 47 18.98 -4.22 -0.35
CA SER A 47 19.37 -5.33 -1.23
C SER A 47 18.47 -6.57 -1.11
N ALA A 48 17.62 -6.65 -0.09
CA ALA A 48 16.63 -7.72 0.05
C ALA A 48 15.38 -7.48 -0.80
N ILE A 49 15.19 -6.29 -1.39
CA ILE A 49 14.01 -5.94 -2.18
C ILE A 49 14.11 -6.59 -3.56
N THR A 50 13.47 -7.75 -3.71
CA THR A 50 13.57 -8.58 -4.91
C THR A 50 12.21 -8.94 -5.50
N HIS A 51 11.16 -8.95 -4.69
CA HIS A 51 9.84 -9.42 -5.14
C HIS A 51 9.17 -8.40 -6.09
N PRO A 52 8.54 -8.85 -7.19
CA PRO A 52 7.95 -7.94 -8.19
C PRO A 52 6.88 -6.99 -7.63
N LEU A 53 6.01 -7.49 -6.73
CA LEU A 53 5.00 -6.65 -6.07
C LEU A 53 5.63 -5.52 -5.24
N ASP A 54 6.72 -5.85 -4.56
CA ASP A 54 7.40 -4.95 -3.65
C ASP A 54 8.10 -3.83 -4.42
N ARG A 55 8.75 -4.18 -5.54
CA ARG A 55 9.34 -3.22 -6.49
C ARG A 55 8.29 -2.35 -7.16
N ALA A 56 7.14 -2.92 -7.54
CA ALA A 56 6.03 -2.18 -8.11
C ALA A 56 5.46 -1.14 -7.13
N LEU A 57 5.31 -1.49 -5.84
CA LEU A 57 4.90 -0.55 -4.80
C LEU A 57 5.85 0.64 -4.71
N LEU A 58 7.16 0.39 -4.71
CA LEU A 58 8.19 1.43 -4.61
C LEU A 58 8.23 2.32 -5.85
N ALA A 59 8.02 1.76 -7.05
CA ALA A 59 7.90 2.55 -8.28
C ALA A 59 6.73 3.54 -8.21
N GLN A 60 5.59 3.09 -7.67
CA GLN A 60 4.44 3.97 -7.45
C GLN A 60 4.70 5.00 -6.34
N LEU A 61 5.38 4.60 -5.27
CA LEU A 61 5.78 5.50 -4.18
C LEU A 61 6.73 6.60 -4.67
N ALA A 62 7.66 6.31 -5.57
CA ALA A 62 8.54 7.31 -6.18
C ALA A 62 7.71 8.40 -6.91
N THR A 63 6.69 7.99 -7.66
CA THR A 63 5.75 8.90 -8.32
C THR A 63 4.98 9.77 -7.31
N VAL A 64 4.62 9.19 -6.16
CA VAL A 64 3.95 9.93 -5.07
C VAL A 64 4.88 10.96 -4.46
N VAL A 65 6.15 10.61 -4.23
CA VAL A 65 7.17 11.55 -3.73
C VAL A 65 7.34 12.70 -4.72
N GLU A 66 7.53 12.43 -6.01
CA GLU A 66 7.68 13.47 -7.04
C GLU A 66 6.48 14.43 -7.07
N ARG A 67 5.26 13.88 -7.05
CA ARG A 67 4.03 14.67 -7.06
C ARG A 67 3.84 15.49 -5.79
N ALA A 68 4.17 14.93 -4.62
CA ALA A 68 4.09 15.64 -3.35
C ALA A 68 5.14 16.75 -3.26
N THR A 69 6.37 16.49 -3.69
CA THR A 69 7.44 17.49 -3.79
C THR A 69 7.02 18.65 -4.71
N THR A 70 6.59 18.33 -5.93
CA THR A 70 6.12 19.34 -6.89
C THR A 70 4.96 20.18 -6.33
N ALA A 71 4.02 19.55 -5.61
CA ALA A 71 2.93 20.28 -4.98
C ALA A 71 3.43 21.23 -3.89
N PHE A 72 4.36 20.79 -3.03
CA PHE A 72 4.99 21.66 -2.03
C PHE A 72 5.79 22.81 -2.63
N ASP A 73 6.55 22.56 -3.69
CA ASP A 73 7.32 23.61 -4.40
C ASP A 73 6.40 24.69 -4.99
N ASN A 74 5.18 24.31 -5.35
CA ASN A 74 4.12 25.22 -5.82
C ASN A 74 3.22 25.74 -4.70
N TYR A 75 3.60 25.54 -3.43
CA TYR A 75 2.84 25.92 -2.23
C TYR A 75 1.44 25.26 -2.10
N ASP A 76 1.16 24.21 -2.86
CA ASP A 76 -0.08 23.42 -2.77
C ASP A 76 0.07 22.25 -1.79
N TYR A 77 0.18 22.58 -0.50
CA TYR A 77 0.27 21.59 0.58
C TYR A 77 -0.97 20.68 0.65
N SER A 78 -2.12 21.13 0.15
CA SER A 78 -3.35 20.36 0.14
C SER A 78 -3.29 19.22 -0.88
N ARG A 79 -2.72 19.49 -2.06
CA ARG A 79 -2.46 18.48 -3.08
C ARG A 79 -1.40 17.48 -2.65
N ALA A 80 -0.35 17.95 -1.97
CA ALA A 80 0.66 17.06 -1.39
C ALA A 80 0.03 16.08 -0.38
N LEU A 81 -0.83 16.58 0.52
CA LEU A 81 -1.56 15.73 1.45
C LEU A 81 -2.49 14.74 0.73
N GLU A 82 -3.25 15.20 -0.27
CA GLU A 82 -4.19 14.36 -1.04
C GLU A 82 -3.49 13.18 -1.73
N VAL A 83 -2.37 13.43 -2.43
CA VAL A 83 -1.65 12.37 -3.15
C VAL A 83 -1.01 11.38 -2.18
N THR A 84 -0.42 11.86 -1.08
CA THR A 84 0.16 10.99 -0.05
C THR A 84 -0.92 10.15 0.65
N GLU A 85 -2.05 10.77 1.03
CA GLU A 85 -3.14 10.07 1.70
C GLU A 85 -3.77 9.00 0.80
N THR A 86 -4.01 9.32 -0.48
CA THR A 86 -4.54 8.34 -1.45
C THR A 86 -3.67 7.10 -1.54
N PHE A 87 -2.35 7.29 -1.68
CA PHE A 87 -1.41 6.17 -1.71
C PHE A 87 -1.36 5.42 -0.37
N PHE A 88 -1.35 6.14 0.76
CA PHE A 88 -1.29 5.53 2.09
C PHE A 88 -2.46 4.57 2.34
N TRP A 89 -3.67 4.93 1.92
CA TRP A 89 -4.83 4.04 2.04
C TRP A 89 -4.69 2.79 1.15
N ALA A 90 -4.29 2.93 -0.11
CA ALA A 90 -4.03 1.78 -1.00
C ALA A 90 -2.91 0.87 -0.46
N PHE A 91 -1.83 1.45 0.05
CA PHE A 91 -0.76 0.72 0.72
C PHE A 91 -1.29 -0.10 1.91
N CYS A 92 -2.09 0.51 2.77
CA CYS A 92 -2.60 -0.16 3.97
C CYS A 92 -3.66 -1.23 3.65
N ASP A 93 -4.53 -0.96 2.69
CA ASP A 93 -5.72 -1.79 2.45
C ASP A 93 -5.42 -2.89 1.43
N ASP A 94 -4.48 -2.68 0.51
CA ASP A 94 -4.12 -3.66 -0.52
C ASP A 94 -2.74 -4.28 -0.26
N TYR A 95 -1.66 -3.50 -0.31
CA TYR A 95 -0.29 -4.06 -0.23
C TYR A 95 -0.03 -4.76 1.11
N VAL A 96 -0.33 -4.09 2.23
CA VAL A 96 -0.13 -4.65 3.57
C VAL A 96 -0.93 -5.94 3.77
N GLU A 97 -2.13 -6.05 3.18
CA GLU A 97 -2.91 -7.28 3.25
C GLU A 97 -2.33 -8.38 2.35
N MET A 98 -1.86 -8.03 1.14
CA MET A 98 -1.25 -8.97 0.19
C MET A 98 0.00 -9.64 0.75
N VAL A 99 0.91 -8.86 1.34
CA VAL A 99 2.22 -9.37 1.72
C VAL A 99 2.24 -10.06 3.08
N LYS A 100 1.12 -10.08 3.81
CA LYS A 100 1.03 -10.64 5.17
C LYS A 100 1.57 -12.05 5.27
N ASP A 101 1.08 -12.94 4.42
CA ASP A 101 1.50 -14.34 4.43
C ASP A 101 2.98 -14.49 4.09
N ARG A 102 3.46 -13.77 3.05
CA ARG A 102 4.87 -13.72 2.70
C ARG A 102 5.73 -13.21 3.85
N ALA A 103 5.34 -12.12 4.51
CA ALA A 103 6.07 -11.53 5.63
C ALA A 103 6.18 -12.51 6.82
N TYR A 104 5.15 -13.34 7.07
CA TYR A 104 5.22 -14.41 8.05
C TYR A 104 6.00 -15.66 7.59
N GLY A 105 6.60 -15.63 6.40
CA GLY A 105 7.43 -16.71 5.87
C GLY A 105 6.68 -17.76 5.05
N GLY A 106 5.41 -17.53 4.70
CA GLY A 106 4.60 -18.45 3.88
C GLY A 106 5.19 -18.73 2.49
N GLN A 107 6.08 -17.86 2.02
CA GLN A 107 6.78 -17.97 0.73
C GLN A 107 8.31 -18.04 0.89
N GLY A 108 8.80 -18.50 2.05
CA GLY A 108 10.23 -18.65 2.34
C GLY A 108 10.93 -17.38 2.83
N PRO A 109 12.19 -17.50 3.32
CA PRO A 109 12.90 -16.42 4.00
C PRO A 109 13.26 -15.26 3.08
N GLU A 110 13.56 -15.52 1.81
CA GLU A 110 13.87 -14.46 0.83
C GLU A 110 12.65 -13.58 0.53
N GLY A 111 11.48 -14.22 0.37
CA GLY A 111 10.23 -13.49 0.21
C GLY A 111 9.90 -12.63 1.44
N ALA A 112 10.03 -13.20 2.64
CA ALA A 112 9.81 -12.45 3.88
C ALA A 112 10.78 -11.25 3.99
N ALA A 113 12.05 -11.44 3.66
CA ALA A 113 13.05 -10.38 3.68
C ALA A 113 12.72 -9.24 2.71
N SER A 114 12.27 -9.55 1.50
CA SER A 114 11.81 -8.54 0.52
C SER A 114 10.63 -7.74 1.06
N ALA A 115 9.61 -8.42 1.62
CA ALA A 115 8.45 -7.75 2.18
C ALA A 115 8.84 -6.82 3.34
N HIS A 116 9.71 -7.28 4.24
CA HIS A 116 10.18 -6.50 5.39
C HIS A 116 10.98 -5.26 4.98
N ALA A 117 11.91 -5.42 4.03
CA ALA A 117 12.69 -4.30 3.52
C ALA A 117 11.79 -3.24 2.86
N THR A 118 10.80 -3.69 2.11
CA THR A 118 9.87 -2.81 1.40
C THR A 118 8.90 -2.10 2.35
N LEU A 119 8.41 -2.80 3.38
CA LEU A 119 7.62 -2.19 4.45
C LEU A 119 8.40 -1.10 5.19
N ALA A 120 9.67 -1.33 5.50
CA ALA A 120 10.54 -0.35 6.15
C ALA A 120 10.77 0.88 5.25
N ALA A 121 11.17 0.68 3.99
CA ALA A 121 11.40 1.75 3.04
C ALA A 121 10.14 2.60 2.82
N THR A 122 9.00 1.94 2.60
CA THR A 122 7.71 2.60 2.39
C THR A 122 7.27 3.38 3.63
N LEU A 123 7.41 2.80 4.81
CA LEU A 123 7.08 3.47 6.07
C LEU A 123 7.94 4.72 6.31
N SER A 124 9.26 4.63 6.09
CA SER A 124 10.17 5.79 6.23
C SER A 124 9.76 6.95 5.33
N VAL A 125 9.44 6.68 4.06
CA VAL A 125 9.02 7.70 3.10
C VAL A 125 7.68 8.30 3.50
N LEU A 126 6.67 7.47 3.79
CA LEU A 126 5.32 7.95 4.10
C LEU A 126 5.27 8.80 5.36
N LEU A 127 5.99 8.40 6.42
CA LEU A 127 6.06 9.19 7.64
C LEU A 127 6.64 10.59 7.36
N ARG A 128 7.66 10.69 6.50
CA ARG A 128 8.27 11.98 6.14
C ARG A 128 7.36 12.82 5.24
N LEU A 129 6.63 12.20 4.32
CA LEU A 129 5.60 12.90 3.51
C LEU A 129 4.47 13.47 4.38
N PHE A 130 4.08 12.76 5.45
CA PHE A 130 3.05 13.23 6.38
C PHE A 130 3.55 14.23 7.42
N ALA A 131 4.86 14.27 7.72
CA ALA A 131 5.41 15.05 8.83
C ALA A 131 5.04 16.55 8.82
N PRO A 132 4.98 17.25 7.68
CA PRO A 132 4.56 18.65 7.64
C PRO A 132 3.11 18.87 8.14
N THR A 133 2.21 17.91 7.90
CA THR A 133 0.77 18.04 8.18
C THR A 133 0.34 17.37 9.49
N LEU A 134 1.07 16.32 9.89
CA LEU A 134 0.75 15.43 11.01
C LEU A 134 1.96 15.22 11.96
N PRO A 135 2.57 16.31 12.46
CA PRO A 135 3.93 16.26 13.02
C PRO A 135 4.10 15.37 14.26
N PHE A 136 3.11 15.35 15.15
CA PHE A 136 3.22 14.61 16.41
C PHE A 136 3.08 13.11 16.21
N VAL A 137 2.14 12.69 15.35
CA VAL A 137 1.90 11.28 15.12
C VAL A 137 3.00 10.66 14.27
N THR A 138 3.58 11.41 13.34
CA THR A 138 4.74 10.96 12.57
C THR A 138 6.01 10.92 13.42
N GLU A 139 6.21 11.88 14.34
CA GLU A 139 7.34 11.84 15.28
C GLU A 139 7.23 10.63 16.22
N GLU A 140 6.05 10.38 16.78
CA GLU A 140 5.80 9.21 17.63
C GLU A 140 6.10 7.91 16.87
N ALA A 141 5.52 7.73 15.67
CA ALA A 141 5.73 6.55 14.85
C ALA A 141 7.20 6.36 14.44
N TRP A 142 7.91 7.46 14.13
CA TRP A 142 9.34 7.44 13.81
C TRP A 142 10.18 6.97 15.00
N SER A 143 9.87 7.47 16.20
CA SER A 143 10.65 7.17 17.42
C SER A 143 10.67 5.69 17.81
N TRP A 144 9.73 4.90 17.31
CA TRP A 144 9.65 3.47 17.61
C TRP A 144 10.73 2.62 16.93
N TRP A 145 11.32 3.11 15.84
CA TRP A 145 12.22 2.30 15.02
C TRP A 145 13.37 3.07 14.37
N GLN A 146 13.36 4.40 14.44
CA GLN A 146 14.40 5.27 13.91
C GLN A 146 15.03 6.12 15.01
N THR A 147 16.25 6.55 14.77
CA THR A 147 16.94 7.48 15.66
C THR A 147 16.68 8.93 15.24
N GLY A 148 16.84 9.86 16.19
CA GLY A 148 16.63 11.28 15.93
C GLY A 148 15.15 11.66 15.78
N SER A 149 14.93 12.84 15.20
CA SER A 149 13.58 13.42 15.02
C SER A 149 13.26 13.44 13.54
N ILE A 150 12.03 13.05 13.15
CA ILE A 150 11.62 13.05 11.75
C ILE A 150 11.66 14.46 11.16
N HIS A 151 11.46 15.48 12.00
CA HIS A 151 11.49 16.90 11.63
C HIS A 151 12.90 17.42 11.33
N ARG A 152 13.93 16.62 11.61
CA ARG A 152 15.33 16.89 11.22
C ARG A 152 15.82 15.95 10.12
N SER A 153 15.00 14.99 9.70
CA SER A 153 15.32 14.08 8.61
C SER A 153 15.14 14.78 7.26
N PRO A 154 15.92 14.41 6.23
CA PRO A 154 15.76 14.96 4.90
C PRO A 154 14.40 14.58 4.31
N TRP A 155 13.82 15.48 3.51
CA TRP A 155 12.66 15.18 2.67
C TRP A 155 12.95 13.95 1.77
N PRO A 156 11.99 13.06 1.52
CA PRO A 156 12.20 11.92 0.63
C PRO A 156 12.55 12.37 -0.78
N ASP A 157 13.56 11.72 -1.34
CA ASP A 157 14.02 11.95 -2.70
C ASP A 157 13.46 10.87 -3.63
N ALA A 158 12.81 11.29 -4.73
CA ALA A 158 12.17 10.37 -5.66
C ALA A 158 13.19 9.48 -6.39
N SER A 159 14.40 9.98 -6.65
CA SER A 159 15.43 9.21 -7.34
C SER A 159 15.92 8.04 -6.48
N SER A 160 16.12 8.28 -5.18
CA SER A 160 16.47 7.24 -4.21
C SER A 160 15.38 6.17 -4.09
N VAL A 161 14.10 6.54 -4.14
CA VAL A 161 13.00 5.56 -4.12
C VAL A 161 12.93 4.78 -5.45
N THR A 162 13.23 5.44 -6.57
CA THR A 162 13.31 4.80 -7.89
C THR A 162 14.43 3.76 -7.94
N GLU A 163 15.59 4.06 -7.35
CA GLU A 163 16.69 3.10 -7.22
C GLU A 163 16.28 1.85 -6.42
N LEU A 164 15.53 2.02 -5.33
CA LEU A 164 14.98 0.89 -4.56
C LEU A 164 13.95 0.08 -5.35
N ALA A 165 13.15 0.75 -6.19
CA ALA A 165 12.16 0.11 -7.03
C ALA A 165 12.78 -0.73 -8.16
N ALA A 166 14.01 -0.42 -8.57
CA ALA A 166 14.69 -1.05 -9.69
C ALA A 166 13.82 -1.07 -10.96
N ASP A 167 13.45 -2.27 -11.45
CA ASP A 167 12.61 -2.51 -12.62
C ASP A 167 11.11 -2.68 -12.28
N GLY A 168 10.67 -2.17 -11.13
CA GLY A 168 9.28 -2.26 -10.66
C GLY A 168 8.27 -1.73 -11.67
N ASN A 169 7.24 -2.54 -11.97
CA ASN A 169 6.19 -2.19 -12.92
C ASN A 169 4.92 -1.74 -12.18
N ILE A 170 4.60 -0.45 -12.25
CA ILE A 170 3.43 0.16 -11.57
C ILE A 170 2.10 -0.49 -12.01
N ALA A 171 1.99 -0.98 -13.26
CA ALA A 171 0.78 -1.62 -13.75
C ALA A 171 0.40 -2.89 -12.96
N LEU A 172 1.39 -3.51 -12.28
CA LEU A 172 1.14 -4.63 -11.39
C LEU A 172 0.25 -4.22 -10.21
N ASN A 173 0.46 -3.04 -9.60
CA ASN A 173 -0.34 -2.56 -8.47
C ASN A 173 -1.80 -2.31 -8.87
N GLU A 174 -2.02 -1.72 -10.04
CA GLU A 174 -3.37 -1.48 -10.56
C GLU A 174 -4.08 -2.79 -10.84
N THR A 175 -3.38 -3.74 -11.48
CA THR A 175 -3.90 -5.06 -11.80
C THR A 175 -4.28 -5.83 -10.53
N THR A 176 -3.42 -5.85 -9.52
CA THR A 176 -3.70 -6.55 -8.25
C THR A 176 -4.82 -5.89 -7.46
N ALA A 177 -4.89 -4.55 -7.44
CA ALA A 177 -5.98 -3.83 -6.78
C ALA A 177 -7.35 -4.17 -7.40
N VAL A 178 -7.43 -4.24 -8.74
CA VAL A 178 -8.67 -4.67 -9.43
C VAL A 178 -9.07 -6.08 -9.02
N LEU A 179 -8.13 -7.03 -9.01
CA LEU A 179 -8.39 -8.42 -8.65
C LEU A 179 -8.82 -8.57 -7.18
N LEU A 180 -8.13 -7.90 -6.25
CA LEU A 180 -8.50 -7.87 -4.84
C LEU A 180 -9.90 -7.31 -4.63
N SER A 181 -10.23 -6.19 -5.30
CA SER A 181 -11.56 -5.59 -5.20
C SER A 181 -12.64 -6.55 -5.70
N THR A 182 -12.36 -7.32 -6.76
CA THR A 182 -13.27 -8.30 -7.34
C THR A 182 -13.50 -9.47 -6.40
N ILE A 183 -12.43 -10.02 -5.80
CA ILE A 183 -12.52 -11.10 -4.81
C ILE A 183 -13.27 -10.65 -3.56
N ARG A 184 -12.96 -9.46 -3.03
CA ARG A 184 -13.67 -8.89 -1.86
C ARG A 184 -15.14 -8.67 -2.16
N ARG A 185 -15.47 -8.19 -3.35
CA ARG A 185 -16.85 -8.01 -3.81
C ARG A 185 -17.60 -9.34 -3.86
N ALA A 186 -17.02 -10.37 -4.48
CA ALA A 186 -17.65 -11.69 -4.53
C ALA A 186 -17.97 -12.25 -3.13
N LYS A 187 -17.06 -12.09 -2.17
CA LYS A 187 -17.30 -12.48 -0.76
C LYS A 187 -18.40 -11.64 -0.10
N SER A 188 -18.39 -10.32 -0.34
CA SER A 188 -19.39 -9.40 0.20
C SER A 188 -20.79 -9.67 -0.34
N ASP A 189 -20.91 -9.91 -1.65
CA ASP A 189 -22.19 -10.17 -2.33
C ASP A 189 -22.80 -11.50 -1.87
N ALA A 190 -21.96 -12.49 -1.58
CA ALA A 190 -22.37 -13.75 -0.95
C ALA A 190 -22.58 -13.64 0.57
N GLN A 191 -22.40 -12.45 1.16
CA GLN A 191 -22.50 -12.18 2.61
C GLN A 191 -21.63 -13.08 3.49
N VAL A 192 -20.46 -13.51 2.97
CA VAL A 192 -19.51 -14.33 3.72
C VAL A 192 -18.38 -13.48 4.31
N SER A 193 -17.67 -14.06 5.28
CA SER A 193 -16.47 -13.46 5.86
C SER A 193 -15.42 -13.17 4.79
N MET A 194 -14.64 -12.09 4.93
CA MET A 194 -13.46 -11.87 4.08
C MET A 194 -12.43 -13.01 4.19
N ARG A 195 -12.49 -13.79 5.29
CA ARG A 195 -11.69 -14.99 5.52
C ARG A 195 -12.31 -16.28 4.95
N ALA A 196 -13.48 -16.20 4.31
CA ALA A 196 -14.06 -17.35 3.61
C ALA A 196 -13.08 -17.88 2.55
N ASP A 197 -13.01 -19.20 2.42
CA ASP A 197 -12.17 -19.85 1.41
C ASP A 197 -12.79 -19.70 0.02
N VAL A 198 -11.93 -19.53 -0.97
CA VAL A 198 -12.27 -19.46 -2.40
C VAL A 198 -11.80 -20.77 -3.04
N GLU A 199 -12.72 -21.57 -3.56
CA GLU A 199 -12.40 -22.84 -4.21
C GLU A 199 -11.63 -22.60 -5.51
N SER A 200 -12.08 -21.65 -6.32
CA SER A 200 -11.38 -21.28 -7.55
C SER A 200 -11.59 -19.82 -7.93
N ALA A 201 -10.59 -19.26 -8.60
CA ALA A 201 -10.68 -17.97 -9.28
C ALA A 201 -10.17 -18.09 -10.72
N ILE A 202 -10.98 -17.65 -11.67
CA ILE A 202 -10.59 -17.54 -13.09
C ILE A 202 -10.27 -16.08 -13.35
N ILE A 203 -8.98 -15.78 -13.58
CA ILE A 203 -8.49 -14.43 -13.83
C ILE A 203 -8.49 -14.19 -15.34
N THR A 204 -9.27 -13.19 -15.77
CA THR A 204 -9.30 -12.74 -17.16
C THR A 204 -8.54 -11.43 -17.28
N ALA A 205 -7.59 -11.33 -18.20
CA ALA A 205 -6.87 -10.09 -18.48
C ALA A 205 -6.14 -10.16 -19.84
N PRO A 206 -5.67 -9.04 -20.41
CA PRO A 206 -4.81 -9.10 -21.58
C PRO A 206 -3.48 -9.80 -21.25
N ALA A 207 -2.85 -10.40 -22.26
CA ALA A 207 -1.67 -11.24 -22.08
C ALA A 207 -0.55 -10.57 -21.24
N ALA A 208 -0.30 -9.28 -21.44
CA ALA A 208 0.71 -8.54 -20.68
C ALA A 208 0.39 -8.49 -19.17
N GLN A 209 -0.87 -8.24 -18.77
CA GLN A 209 -1.27 -8.26 -17.37
C GLN A 209 -1.28 -9.67 -16.79
N LEU A 210 -1.63 -10.69 -17.57
CA LEU A 210 -1.58 -12.08 -17.13
C LEU A 210 -0.16 -12.50 -16.70
N GLU A 211 0.86 -12.06 -17.43
CA GLU A 211 2.27 -12.27 -17.07
C GLU A 211 2.66 -11.54 -15.78
N LEU A 212 2.09 -10.36 -15.53
CA LEU A 212 2.28 -9.64 -14.26
C LEU A 212 1.62 -10.39 -13.09
N VAL A 213 0.39 -10.87 -13.25
CA VAL A 213 -0.35 -11.56 -12.19
C VAL A 213 0.33 -12.87 -11.79
N ARG A 214 0.90 -13.60 -12.76
CA ARG A 214 1.66 -14.84 -12.49
C ARG A 214 2.81 -14.63 -11.51
N GLN A 215 3.48 -13.47 -11.59
CA GLN A 215 4.60 -13.13 -10.71
C GLN A 215 4.19 -12.93 -9.24
N VAL A 216 2.89 -12.71 -8.98
CA VAL A 216 2.34 -12.45 -7.65
C VAL A 216 1.22 -13.42 -7.27
N GLU A 217 1.09 -14.54 -7.98
CA GLU A 217 0.03 -15.53 -7.74
C GLU A 217 0.05 -16.00 -6.28
N GLY A 218 1.24 -16.19 -5.70
CA GLY A 218 1.40 -16.60 -4.30
C GLY A 218 0.70 -15.65 -3.32
N ASP A 219 0.88 -14.34 -3.50
CA ASP A 219 0.21 -13.34 -2.66
C ASP A 219 -1.28 -13.31 -2.88
N LEU A 220 -1.69 -13.34 -4.14
CA LEU A 220 -3.10 -13.27 -4.51
C LEU A 220 -3.87 -14.47 -3.94
N ARG A 221 -3.26 -15.66 -4.00
CA ARG A 221 -3.81 -16.88 -3.40
C ARG A 221 -3.88 -16.77 -1.89
N ALA A 222 -2.82 -16.30 -1.24
CA ALA A 222 -2.78 -16.20 0.22
C ALA A 222 -3.82 -15.20 0.75
N VAL A 223 -3.86 -13.99 0.20
CA VAL A 223 -4.80 -12.94 0.64
C VAL A 223 -6.25 -13.27 0.27
N GLY A 224 -6.47 -13.86 -0.91
CA GLY A 224 -7.78 -14.27 -1.39
C GLY A 224 -8.27 -15.57 -0.76
N ARG A 225 -7.37 -16.37 -0.15
CA ARG A 225 -7.60 -17.75 0.30
C ARG A 225 -8.08 -18.64 -0.85
N ILE A 226 -7.37 -18.56 -1.97
CA ILE A 226 -7.75 -19.20 -3.24
C ILE A 226 -7.04 -20.55 -3.38
N ALA A 227 -7.83 -21.62 -3.50
CA ALA A 227 -7.32 -22.97 -3.67
C ALA A 227 -6.85 -23.23 -5.11
N ASN A 228 -7.53 -22.69 -6.12
CA ASN A 228 -7.15 -22.85 -7.53
C ASN A 228 -7.23 -21.53 -8.29
N VAL A 229 -6.15 -21.17 -8.99
CA VAL A 229 -6.14 -20.02 -9.90
C VAL A 229 -5.96 -20.53 -11.32
N SER A 230 -6.76 -20.00 -12.23
CA SER A 230 -6.60 -20.23 -13.68
C SER A 230 -6.67 -18.91 -14.42
N TYR A 231 -6.20 -18.91 -15.67
CA TYR A 231 -6.00 -17.69 -16.44
C TYR A 231 -6.64 -17.81 -17.82
N VAL A 232 -7.34 -16.76 -18.22
CA VAL A 232 -7.95 -16.63 -19.54
C VAL A 232 -7.55 -15.29 -20.14
N GLU A 233 -7.14 -15.29 -21.41
CA GLU A 233 -6.86 -14.05 -22.12
C GLU A 233 -8.17 -13.34 -22.46
N GLY A 234 -8.23 -12.04 -22.21
CA GLY A 234 -9.39 -11.20 -22.54
C GLY A 234 -9.05 -9.72 -22.56
N ASP A 235 -10.05 -8.88 -22.83
CA ASP A 235 -9.83 -7.45 -23.11
C ASP A 235 -9.62 -6.59 -21.85
N SER A 236 -10.01 -7.08 -20.68
CA SER A 236 -9.99 -6.32 -19.43
C SER A 236 -9.67 -7.20 -18.22
N VAL A 237 -9.07 -6.62 -17.19
CA VAL A 237 -8.76 -7.32 -15.92
C VAL A 237 -10.05 -7.57 -15.13
N SER A 238 -10.36 -8.84 -14.85
CA SER A 238 -11.47 -9.28 -14.00
C SER A 238 -11.17 -10.65 -13.37
N ALA A 239 -12.00 -11.07 -12.42
CA ALA A 239 -11.94 -12.40 -11.83
C ALA A 239 -13.34 -12.98 -11.63
N GLU A 240 -13.56 -14.22 -12.05
CA GLU A 240 -14.72 -15.01 -11.66
C GLU A 240 -14.36 -15.86 -10.45
N VAL A 241 -15.14 -15.79 -9.38
CA VAL A 241 -14.80 -16.35 -8.07
C VAL A 241 -15.85 -17.36 -7.64
N VAL A 242 -15.41 -18.60 -7.41
CA VAL A 242 -16.24 -19.66 -6.83
C VAL A 242 -15.84 -19.82 -5.36
N LEU A 243 -16.79 -19.55 -4.46
CA LEU A 243 -16.59 -19.69 -3.02
C LEU A 243 -16.63 -21.17 -2.62
N GLY A 244 -15.76 -21.56 -1.70
CA GLY A 244 -15.80 -22.91 -1.12
C GLY A 244 -16.99 -23.10 -0.19
N GLU A 245 -17.27 -24.36 0.16
CA GLU A 245 -18.26 -24.70 1.18
C GLU A 245 -17.94 -23.95 2.49
N GLN A 246 -18.92 -23.20 3.00
CA GLN A 246 -18.74 -22.47 4.26
C GLN A 246 -18.93 -23.45 5.43
N PRO A 247 -18.05 -23.41 6.45
CA PRO A 247 -18.30 -24.17 7.67
C PRO A 247 -19.62 -23.71 8.29
N ALA A 248 -20.47 -24.69 8.64
CA ALA A 248 -21.80 -24.50 9.22
C ALA A 248 -21.79 -23.79 10.57
#